data_AF-A0A7C0VJV4-F1
#
_entry.id   AF-A0A7C0VJV4-F1
#
_cell.length_a   1.000
_cell.length_b   1.000
_cell.length_c   1.000
_cell.angle_alpha   90.00
_cell.angle_beta   90.00
_cell.angle_gamma   90.00
#
_symmetry.space_group_name_H-M   'P 1'
#
loop_
_entity.id
_entity.type
_entity.pdbx_description
1 polymer ?
#
loop_
_entity_poly.entity_id
_entity_poly.type
_entity_poly.pdbx_seq_one_letter_code
_entity_poly.pdbx_strand_id
1 'polypeptide(L)'
;LGVGGIAVALAVKEPLSNFVGRLYIYATGIFGEGHFIPFEGWSGTVKRIGYFRTYLEVFADMTTVSIPNTKFMTGEVKNYYGRRQFIYKWDLDIPYDTDRQQIQKLIEELKTFLFARPEVVRESCWIYLDRLDSYSKVVRVWFKVTLPDWSASLNYGNDILYEIQGIFARQGVDFAFPTQVVSLEDGRLVKNTAASSPLMPYDSCPETAGGSATSKTRQADNGDKRKHSSR
;
A
#
# COMPACT_ATOMS: atom_id res chain seq x y z
N LEU A 1 -33.75 -31.80 35.97
CA LEU A 1 -33.12 -31.95 34.63
C LEU A 1 -33.14 -30.60 33.89
N GLY A 2 -32.41 -29.59 34.37
CA GLY A 2 -32.48 -28.24 33.79
C GLY A 2 -31.16 -27.46 33.79
N VAL A 3 -30.33 -27.61 34.83
CA VAL A 3 -29.08 -26.82 34.96
C VAL A 3 -27.86 -27.60 34.47
N GLY A 4 -27.80 -28.92 34.71
CA GLY A 4 -26.67 -29.75 34.25
C GLY A 4 -26.54 -29.84 32.73
N GLY A 5 -27.66 -29.84 31.99
CA GLY A 5 -27.64 -29.86 30.51
C GLY A 5 -27.11 -28.56 29.89
N ILE A 6 -27.46 -27.41 30.48
CA ILE A 6 -26.96 -26.10 30.03
C ILE A 6 -25.45 -25.98 30.32
N ALA A 7 -24.99 -26.46 31.48
CA ALA A 7 -23.57 -26.45 31.83
C ALA A 7 -22.73 -27.27 30.84
N VAL A 8 -23.20 -28.46 30.44
CA VAL A 8 -22.53 -29.30 29.42
C VAL A 8 -22.53 -28.61 28.05
N ALA A 9 -23.64 -28.00 27.64
CA ALA A 9 -23.72 -27.29 26.37
C ALA A 9 -22.75 -26.09 26.31
N LEU A 10 -22.60 -25.34 27.41
CA LEU A 10 -21.66 -24.23 27.50
C LEU A 10 -20.20 -24.69 27.42
N ALA A 11 -19.87 -25.82 28.07
CA ALA A 11 -18.52 -26.41 28.02
C ALA A 11 -18.14 -26.88 26.61
N VAL A 12 -19.08 -27.45 25.85
CA VAL A 12 -18.82 -27.99 24.50
C VAL A 12 -18.87 -26.92 23.40
N LYS A 13 -19.46 -25.75 23.69
CA LYS A 13 -19.65 -24.67 22.71
C LYS A 13 -18.36 -24.27 21.98
N GLU A 14 -17.27 -24.07 22.71
CA GLU A 14 -16.00 -23.63 22.13
C GLU A 14 -15.27 -24.72 21.34
N PRO A 15 -15.11 -25.97 21.85
CA PRO A 15 -14.59 -27.08 21.05
C PRO A 15 -15.41 -27.34 19.78
N LEU A 16 -16.74 -27.32 19.88
CA LEU A 16 -17.63 -27.54 18.73
C LEU A 16 -17.48 -26.42 17.69
N SER A 17 -17.42 -25.16 18.14
CA SER A 17 -17.19 -24.03 17.24
C SER A 17 -15.88 -24.17 16.47
N ASN A 18 -14.79 -24.55 17.14
CA ASN A 18 -13.50 -24.75 16.49
C ASN A 18 -13.48 -25.96 15.54
N PHE A 19 -14.23 -27.02 15.86
CA PHE A 19 -14.39 -28.16 14.97
C PHE A 19 -15.15 -27.78 13.68
N VAL A 20 -16.25 -27.03 13.82
CA VAL A 20 -16.98 -26.45 12.68
C VAL A 20 -16.06 -25.51 11.89
N GLY A 21 -15.19 -24.76 12.56
CA GLY A 21 -14.19 -23.92 11.91
C GLY A 21 -13.20 -24.71 11.05
N ARG A 22 -12.74 -25.87 11.50
CA ARG A 22 -11.95 -26.77 10.65
C ARG A 22 -12.73 -27.16 9.40
N LEU A 23 -13.97 -27.62 9.56
CA LEU A 23 -14.80 -28.05 8.44
C LEU A 23 -15.04 -26.90 7.45
N TYR A 24 -15.25 -25.69 7.95
CA TYR A 24 -15.38 -24.48 7.15
C TYR A 24 -14.11 -24.19 6.33
N ILE A 25 -12.92 -24.26 6.95
CA ILE A 25 -11.65 -24.05 6.23
C ILE A 25 -11.50 -25.05 5.08
N TYR A 26 -11.78 -26.34 5.31
CA TYR A 26 -11.70 -27.36 4.27
C TYR A 26 -12.79 -27.21 3.19
N ALA A 27 -14.02 -26.85 3.58
CA ALA A 27 -15.14 -26.70 2.65
C ALA A 27 -14.99 -25.47 1.75
N THR A 28 -14.45 -24.38 2.29
CA THR A 28 -14.24 -23.13 1.53
C THR A 28 -12.90 -23.10 0.80
N GLY A 29 -11.90 -23.86 1.27
CA GLY A 29 -10.57 -23.88 0.67
C GLY A 29 -9.84 -22.55 0.77
N ILE A 30 -10.18 -21.67 1.72
CA ILE A 30 -9.55 -20.34 1.88
C ILE A 30 -8.03 -20.42 2.02
N PHE A 31 -7.53 -21.45 2.71
CA PHE A 31 -6.13 -21.84 2.78
C PHE A 31 -5.98 -23.33 3.10
N GLY A 32 -4.81 -23.89 2.84
CA GLY A 32 -4.46 -25.28 3.13
C GLY A 32 -3.12 -25.40 3.84
N GLU A 33 -2.74 -26.64 4.16
CA GLU A 33 -1.41 -26.94 4.67
C GLU A 33 -0.34 -26.59 3.62
N GLY A 34 0.77 -25.99 4.06
CA GLY A 34 1.83 -25.46 3.18
C GLY A 34 1.56 -24.06 2.62
N HIS A 35 0.37 -23.46 2.85
CA HIS A 35 0.09 -22.12 2.36
C HIS A 35 0.72 -21.05 3.27
N PHE A 36 1.28 -20.00 2.67
CA PHE A 36 1.73 -18.83 3.40
C PHE A 36 0.58 -17.85 3.62
N ILE A 37 0.28 -17.55 4.88
CA ILE A 37 -0.79 -16.63 5.29
C ILE A 37 -0.30 -15.68 6.41
N PRO A 38 -0.52 -14.37 6.27
CA PRO A 38 -0.53 -13.47 7.41
C PRO A 38 -1.89 -13.48 8.10
N PHE A 39 -1.88 -13.53 9.43
CA PHE A 39 -3.08 -13.59 10.26
C PHE A 39 -2.84 -12.97 11.65
N GLU A 40 -3.69 -12.02 12.06
CA GLU A 40 -3.66 -11.35 13.38
C GLU A 40 -2.24 -10.95 13.88
N GLY A 41 -1.41 -10.37 12.98
CA GLY A 41 -0.05 -9.91 13.32
C GLY A 41 1.06 -10.95 13.12
N TRP A 42 0.72 -12.20 12.86
CA TRP A 42 1.67 -13.26 12.51
C TRP A 42 1.77 -13.41 11.00
N SER A 43 2.96 -13.66 10.47
CA SER A 43 3.16 -14.01 9.05
C SER A 43 3.92 -15.33 8.97
N GLY A 44 3.31 -16.34 8.35
CA GLY A 44 3.91 -17.67 8.36
C GLY A 44 3.24 -18.67 7.44
N THR A 45 3.77 -19.89 7.46
CA THR A 45 3.28 -21.00 6.65
C THR A 45 2.44 -21.94 7.51
N VAL A 46 1.30 -22.38 6.99
CA VAL A 46 0.41 -23.32 7.70
C VAL A 46 1.07 -24.68 7.75
N LYS A 47 1.52 -25.11 8.92
CA LYS A 47 2.15 -26.42 9.10
C LYS A 47 1.14 -27.55 9.15
N ARG A 48 0.03 -27.33 9.85
CA ARG A 48 -1.04 -28.32 10.02
C ARG A 48 -2.36 -27.68 10.46
N ILE A 49 -3.47 -28.18 9.93
CA ILE A 49 -4.82 -27.84 10.38
C ILE A 49 -5.32 -28.94 11.32
N GLY A 50 -5.20 -28.73 12.62
CA GLY A 50 -5.71 -29.64 13.65
C GLY A 50 -7.22 -29.53 13.85
N TYR A 51 -7.79 -30.44 14.64
CA TYR A 51 -9.25 -30.50 14.90
C TYR A 51 -9.82 -29.20 15.46
N PHE A 52 -9.12 -28.58 16.42
CA PHE A 52 -9.58 -27.35 17.07
C PHE A 52 -8.67 -26.15 16.81
N ARG A 53 -7.42 -26.39 16.40
CA ARG A 53 -6.41 -25.35 16.24
C ARG A 53 -5.63 -25.58 14.96
N THR A 54 -5.24 -24.49 14.32
CA THR A 54 -4.30 -24.46 13.21
C THR A 54 -2.93 -24.03 13.73
N TYR A 55 -1.87 -24.66 13.23
CA TYR A 55 -0.50 -24.39 13.63
C TYR A 55 0.21 -23.66 12.49
N LEU A 56 0.63 -22.43 12.76
CA LEU A 56 1.36 -21.58 11.83
C LEU A 56 2.84 -21.57 12.21
N GLU A 57 3.73 -21.82 11.27
CA GLU A 57 5.16 -21.64 11.45
C GLU A 57 5.54 -20.23 10.99
N VAL A 58 5.92 -19.38 11.94
CA VAL A 58 6.18 -17.96 11.73
C VAL A 58 7.49 -17.80 10.94
N PHE A 59 7.45 -17.00 9.89
CA PHE A 59 8.60 -16.82 8.99
C PHE A 59 9.77 -16.09 9.64
N ALA A 60 9.50 -15.20 10.60
CA ALA A 60 10.53 -14.37 11.22
C ALA A 60 11.48 -15.13 12.14
N ASP A 61 10.97 -16.10 12.91
CA ASP A 61 11.72 -16.80 13.96
C ASP A 61 11.54 -18.33 13.95
N MET A 62 10.85 -18.87 12.94
CA MET A 62 10.55 -20.30 12.78
C MET A 62 9.78 -20.90 13.97
N THR A 63 9.13 -20.07 14.79
CA THR A 63 8.32 -20.54 15.91
C THR A 63 6.97 -21.05 15.43
N THR A 64 6.34 -21.94 16.20
CA THR A 64 4.99 -22.43 15.89
C THR A 64 3.95 -21.73 16.77
N VAL A 65 3.04 -21.00 16.15
CA VAL A 65 1.89 -20.34 16.79
C VAL A 65 0.65 -21.20 16.59
N SER A 66 -0.06 -21.50 17.69
CA SER A 66 -1.34 -22.23 17.64
C SER A 66 -2.52 -21.27 17.70
N ILE A 67 -3.41 -21.34 16.71
CA ILE A 67 -4.54 -20.42 16.56
C ILE A 67 -5.84 -21.23 16.55
N PRO A 68 -6.86 -20.87 17.36
CA PRO A 68 -8.18 -21.52 17.31
C PRO A 68 -8.80 -21.41 15.92
N ASN A 69 -9.38 -22.49 15.41
CA ASN A 69 -9.94 -22.51 14.05
C ASN A 69 -11.09 -21.51 13.86
N THR A 70 -11.87 -21.22 14.91
CA THR A 70 -12.95 -20.22 14.86
C THR A 70 -12.45 -18.83 14.46
N LYS A 71 -11.19 -18.48 14.79
CA LYS A 71 -10.60 -17.19 14.44
C LYS A 71 -10.52 -16.97 12.94
N PHE A 72 -10.22 -18.01 12.17
CA PHE A 72 -10.15 -17.93 10.71
C PHE A 72 -11.52 -17.80 10.04
N MET A 73 -12.60 -18.16 10.73
CA MET A 73 -13.96 -17.96 10.20
C MET A 73 -14.41 -16.50 10.30
N THR A 74 -13.98 -15.80 11.35
CA THR A 74 -14.41 -14.43 11.64
C THR A 74 -13.42 -13.37 11.15
N GLY A 75 -12.15 -13.73 11.00
CA GLY A 75 -11.08 -12.83 10.58
C GLY A 75 -10.88 -12.79 9.07
N GLU A 76 -10.28 -11.71 8.58
CA GLU A 76 -9.80 -11.63 7.20
C GLU A 76 -8.55 -12.50 7.03
N VAL A 77 -8.56 -13.36 6.01
CA VAL A 77 -7.41 -14.21 5.67
C VAL A 77 -6.91 -13.85 4.29
N LYS A 78 -5.65 -13.42 4.19
CA LYS A 78 -4.97 -13.20 2.92
C LYS A 78 -4.15 -14.43 2.57
N ASN A 79 -4.47 -15.08 1.45
CA ASN A 79 -3.73 -16.24 0.98
C ASN A 79 -2.76 -15.83 -0.12
N TYR A 80 -1.46 -16.06 0.10
CA TYR A 80 -0.41 -15.76 -0.88
C TYR A 80 -0.03 -16.97 -1.74
N TYR A 81 -0.56 -18.15 -1.41
CA TYR A 81 -0.30 -19.36 -2.17
C TYR A 81 -0.91 -19.27 -3.58
N GLY A 82 -0.14 -19.66 -4.59
CA GLY A 82 -0.56 -19.60 -5.98
C GLY A 82 -0.61 -18.18 -6.58
N ARG A 83 -0.16 -17.16 -5.84
CA ARG A 83 -0.04 -15.80 -6.37
C ARG A 83 1.05 -15.76 -7.44
N ARG A 84 0.63 -15.54 -8.70
CA ARG A 84 1.55 -15.38 -9.84
C ARG A 84 1.72 -13.94 -10.30
N GLN A 85 0.88 -13.04 -9.83
CA GLN A 85 0.93 -11.62 -10.19
C GLN A 85 1.55 -10.78 -9.08
N PHE A 86 2.63 -10.06 -9.41
CA PHE A 86 3.31 -9.14 -8.51
C PHE A 86 3.17 -7.71 -9.03
N ILE A 87 3.14 -6.75 -8.11
CA ILE A 87 2.99 -5.33 -8.43
C ILE A 87 4.20 -4.61 -7.86
N TYR A 88 4.89 -3.85 -8.70
CA TYR A 88 5.95 -2.94 -8.29
C TYR A 88 5.43 -1.52 -8.33
N LYS A 89 5.73 -0.76 -7.28
CA LYS A 89 5.46 0.67 -7.18
C LYS A 89 6.75 1.33 -6.71
N TRP A 90 7.43 2.01 -7.61
CA TRP A 90 8.64 2.75 -7.31
C TRP A 90 8.44 4.22 -7.61
N ASP A 91 8.87 5.05 -6.68
CA ASP A 91 8.93 6.50 -6.84
C ASP A 91 10.40 6.84 -7.11
N LEU A 92 10.69 7.41 -8.29
CA LEU A 92 12.01 7.84 -8.70
C LEU A 92 12.10 9.35 -8.54
N ASP A 93 12.92 9.78 -7.59
CA ASP A 93 13.14 11.19 -7.28
C ASP A 93 14.19 11.80 -8.19
N ILE A 94 13.78 12.80 -8.98
CA ILE A 94 14.63 13.49 -9.96
C ILE A 94 14.90 14.94 -9.49
N PRO A 95 16.14 15.46 -9.57
CA PRO A 95 16.46 16.83 -9.17
C PRO A 95 15.65 17.86 -9.95
N TYR A 96 15.32 18.98 -9.31
CA TYR A 96 14.60 20.09 -9.95
C TYR A 96 15.37 20.70 -11.13
N ASP A 97 16.70 20.62 -11.10
CA ASP A 97 17.59 21.11 -12.15
C ASP A 97 17.50 20.30 -13.45
N THR A 98 16.89 19.12 -13.42
CA THR A 98 16.70 18.29 -14.62
C THR A 98 15.66 18.92 -15.55
N ASP A 99 16.00 19.06 -16.83
CA ASP A 99 15.10 19.68 -17.80
C ASP A 99 13.85 18.83 -18.06
N ARG A 100 12.76 19.48 -18.44
CA ARG A 100 11.50 18.82 -18.77
C ARG A 100 11.66 17.83 -19.93
N GLN A 101 12.43 18.17 -20.96
CA GLN A 101 12.61 17.30 -22.13
C GLN A 101 13.38 16.03 -21.76
N GLN A 102 14.36 16.14 -20.86
CA GLN A 102 15.08 14.99 -20.32
C GLN A 102 14.14 14.05 -19.56
N ILE A 103 13.25 14.58 -18.72
CA ILE A 103 12.27 13.76 -17.98
C ILE A 103 11.29 13.06 -18.92
N GLN A 104 10.82 13.74 -19.97
CA GLN A 104 9.95 13.11 -20.97
C GLN A 104 10.66 11.95 -21.69
N LYS A 105 11.90 12.17 -22.13
CA LYS A 105 12.74 11.14 -22.76
C LYS A 105 13.01 9.97 -21.81
N LEU A 106 13.24 10.25 -20.53
CA LEU A 106 13.43 9.22 -19.50
C LEU A 106 12.18 8.34 -19.35
N ILE A 107 11.01 8.95 -19.23
CA ILE A 107 9.73 8.23 -19.12
C ILE A 107 9.49 7.37 -20.36
N GLU A 108 9.80 7.86 -21.56
CA GLU A 108 9.65 7.10 -22.81
C GLU A 108 10.62 5.92 -22.91
N GLU A 109 11.88 6.09 -22.52
CA GLU A 109 12.86 4.99 -22.50
C GLU A 109 12.48 3.93 -21.47
N LEU A 110 12.03 4.33 -20.27
CA LEU A 110 11.53 3.42 -19.24
C LEU A 110 10.30 2.63 -19.72
N LYS A 111 9.36 3.28 -20.41
CA LYS A 111 8.18 2.61 -21.00
C LYS A 111 8.60 1.58 -22.04
N THR A 112 9.51 1.97 -22.94
CA THR A 112 10.02 1.09 -23.99
C THR A 112 10.72 -0.13 -23.40
N PHE A 113 11.56 0.08 -22.40
CA PHE A 113 12.26 -0.97 -21.68
C PHE A 113 11.31 -1.95 -20.98
N LEU A 114 10.31 -1.45 -20.24
CA LEU A 114 9.34 -2.33 -19.55
C LEU A 114 8.40 -3.05 -20.53
N PHE A 115 7.95 -2.41 -21.61
CA PHE A 115 7.06 -3.03 -22.60
C PHE A 115 7.72 -4.08 -23.48
N ALA A 116 9.05 -4.05 -23.60
CA ALA A 116 9.83 -5.07 -24.28
C ALA A 116 9.85 -6.41 -23.52
N ARG A 117 9.56 -6.42 -22.22
CA ARG A 117 9.63 -7.62 -21.38
C ARG A 117 8.31 -8.41 -21.41
N PRO A 118 8.36 -9.73 -21.66
CA PRO A 118 7.16 -10.56 -21.75
C PRO A 118 6.45 -10.78 -20.41
N GLU A 119 7.15 -10.66 -19.29
CA GLU A 119 6.59 -10.85 -17.94
C GLU A 119 5.70 -9.68 -17.51
N VAL A 120 5.85 -8.50 -18.13
CA VAL A 120 5.12 -7.27 -17.78
C VAL A 120 3.73 -7.29 -18.40
N VAL A 121 2.72 -7.07 -17.56
CA VAL A 121 1.33 -6.93 -17.99
C VAL A 121 1.13 -5.52 -18.55
N ARG A 122 1.14 -5.38 -19.88
CA ARG A 122 1.12 -4.09 -20.59
C ARG A 122 -0.04 -3.17 -20.20
N GLU A 123 -1.23 -3.74 -20.00
CA GLU A 123 -2.44 -2.99 -19.60
C GLU A 123 -2.34 -2.39 -18.19
N SER A 124 -1.43 -2.92 -17.38
CA SER A 124 -1.20 -2.56 -15.98
C SER A 124 0.22 -2.04 -15.81
N CYS A 125 0.66 -1.11 -16.67
CA CYS A 125 1.96 -0.47 -16.59
C CYS A 125 1.82 1.03 -16.86
N TRP A 126 2.08 1.82 -15.82
CA TRP A 126 1.98 3.27 -15.82
C TRP A 126 3.31 3.87 -15.36
N ILE A 127 3.86 4.73 -16.22
CA ILE A 127 5.04 5.52 -15.92
C ILE A 127 4.71 6.97 -16.24
N TYR A 128 4.74 7.82 -15.23
CA TYR A 128 4.35 9.22 -15.34
C TYR A 128 4.99 10.07 -14.25
N LEU A 129 5.09 11.37 -14.49
CA LEU A 129 5.43 12.35 -13.47
C LEU A 129 4.23 12.47 -12.52
N ASP A 130 4.39 12.02 -11.28
CA ASP A 130 3.31 11.90 -10.28
C ASP A 130 3.11 13.22 -9.54
N ARG A 131 4.18 13.79 -9.00
CA ARG A 131 4.13 15.01 -8.20
C ARG A 131 5.44 15.79 -8.22
N LEU A 132 5.36 17.03 -7.78
CA LEU A 132 6.49 17.89 -7.44
C LEU A 132 6.60 17.91 -5.91
N ASP A 133 7.65 17.29 -5.37
CA ASP A 133 7.89 17.15 -3.92
C ASP A 133 8.81 18.27 -3.41
N SER A 134 9.10 18.29 -2.12
CA SER A 134 9.90 19.32 -1.45
C SER A 134 11.32 19.51 -2.01
N TYR A 135 11.94 18.46 -2.55
CA TYR A 135 13.31 18.49 -3.10
C TYR A 135 13.46 17.80 -4.46
N SER A 136 12.40 17.19 -5.00
CA SER A 136 12.46 16.39 -6.22
C SER A 136 11.20 16.50 -7.08
N LYS A 137 11.34 16.15 -8.36
CA LYS A 137 10.25 15.80 -9.27
C LYS A 137 10.09 14.28 -9.21
N VAL A 138 8.93 13.78 -8.81
CA VAL A 138 8.71 12.35 -8.57
C VAL A 138 8.13 11.68 -9.80
N VAL A 139 8.88 10.80 -10.42
CA VAL A 139 8.38 9.92 -11.49
C VAL A 139 7.97 8.60 -10.87
N ARG A 140 6.68 8.26 -10.98
CA ARG A 140 6.17 6.99 -10.48
C ARG A 140 6.22 5.93 -11.57
N VAL A 141 6.82 4.80 -11.24
CA VAL A 141 6.86 3.57 -12.04
C VAL A 141 5.95 2.56 -11.34
N TRP A 142 4.80 2.28 -11.93
CA TRP A 142 3.86 1.29 -11.44
C TRP A 142 3.63 0.24 -12.52
N PHE A 143 3.91 -1.02 -12.22
CA PHE A 143 3.62 -2.09 -13.17
C PHE A 143 3.35 -3.42 -12.50
N LYS A 144 2.57 -4.24 -13.18
CA LYS A 144 2.28 -5.62 -12.79
C LYS A 144 3.11 -6.59 -13.62
N VAL A 145 3.58 -7.66 -12.99
CA VAL A 145 4.30 -8.76 -13.65
C VAL A 145 3.66 -10.10 -13.34
N THR A 146 3.84 -11.07 -14.23
CA THR A 146 3.47 -12.46 -14.00
C THR A 146 4.72 -13.33 -13.86
N LEU A 147 4.94 -13.89 -12.68
CA LEU A 147 6.12 -14.69 -12.31
C LEU A 147 5.70 -15.97 -11.57
N PRO A 148 6.57 -17.00 -11.52
CA PRO A 148 6.22 -18.29 -10.93
C PRO A 148 6.07 -18.22 -9.40
N ASP A 149 6.96 -17.51 -8.71
CA ASP A 149 6.98 -17.46 -7.25
C ASP A 149 7.51 -16.10 -6.72
N TRP A 150 7.46 -15.95 -5.40
CA TRP A 150 7.93 -14.75 -4.71
C TRP A 150 9.44 -14.53 -4.87
N SER A 151 10.25 -15.60 -4.89
CA SER A 151 11.71 -15.48 -5.01
C SER A 151 12.13 -14.93 -6.37
N ALA A 152 11.51 -15.45 -7.44
CA ALA A 152 11.65 -14.94 -8.80
C ALA A 152 11.24 -13.46 -8.89
N SER A 153 10.19 -13.04 -8.16
CA SER A 153 9.79 -11.63 -8.10
C SER A 153 10.85 -10.74 -7.44
N LEU A 154 11.57 -11.22 -6.44
CA LEU A 154 12.64 -10.43 -5.82
C LEU A 154 13.81 -10.23 -6.79
N ASN A 155 14.25 -11.29 -7.46
CA ASN A 155 15.33 -11.23 -8.43
C ASN A 155 14.96 -10.36 -9.64
N TYR A 156 13.76 -10.54 -10.18
CA TYR A 156 13.26 -9.76 -11.31
C TYR A 156 13.15 -8.27 -10.97
N GLY A 157 12.70 -7.93 -9.75
CA GLY A 157 12.66 -6.56 -9.28
C GLY A 157 14.06 -5.93 -9.18
N ASN A 158 15.04 -6.70 -8.67
CA ASN A 158 16.44 -6.26 -8.56
C ASN A 158 17.07 -5.99 -9.93
N ASP A 159 16.89 -6.92 -10.88
CA ASP A 159 17.41 -6.77 -12.24
C ASP A 159 16.87 -5.53 -12.93
N ILE A 160 15.56 -5.25 -12.76
CA ILE A 160 14.97 -4.03 -13.30
C ILE A 160 15.55 -2.77 -12.65
N LEU A 161 15.76 -2.77 -11.33
CA LEU A 161 16.32 -1.59 -10.67
C LEU A 161 17.73 -1.26 -11.18
N TYR A 162 18.57 -2.27 -11.44
CA TYR A 162 19.88 -2.06 -12.06
C TYR A 162 19.79 -1.50 -13.48
N GLU A 163 18.85 -2.00 -14.28
CA GLU A 163 18.63 -1.48 -15.63
C GLU A 163 18.11 -0.04 -15.61
N ILE A 164 17.23 0.29 -14.67
CA ILE A 164 16.77 1.67 -14.46
C ILE A 164 17.95 2.57 -14.10
N GLN A 165 18.85 2.14 -13.21
CA GLN A 165 20.08 2.89 -12.91
C GLN A 165 20.93 3.09 -14.17
N GLY A 166 21.04 2.06 -15.03
CA GLY A 166 21.72 2.17 -16.32
C GLY A 166 21.08 3.18 -17.27
N ILE A 167 19.74 3.23 -17.35
CA ILE A 167 18.99 4.21 -18.14
C ILE A 167 19.27 5.64 -17.64
N PHE A 168 19.21 5.85 -16.32
CA PHE A 168 19.52 7.14 -15.69
C PHE A 168 20.94 7.60 -16.05
N ALA A 169 21.93 6.72 -15.91
CA ALA A 169 23.32 7.02 -16.23
C ALA A 169 23.53 7.36 -17.72
N ARG A 170 22.87 6.65 -18.64
CA ARG A 170 22.96 6.92 -20.10
C ARG A 170 22.34 8.27 -20.48
N GLN A 171 21.30 8.71 -19.78
CA GLN A 171 20.66 10.00 -20.03
C GLN A 171 21.31 11.17 -19.27
N GLY A 172 22.28 10.88 -18.40
CA GLY A 172 22.92 11.89 -17.55
C GLY A 172 21.95 12.50 -16.54
N VAL A 173 20.99 11.71 -16.05
CA VAL A 173 20.04 12.12 -15.02
C VAL A 173 20.50 11.52 -13.68
N ASP A 174 20.74 12.39 -12.70
CA ASP A 174 21.07 11.99 -11.35
C ASP A 174 19.82 11.70 -10.52
N PHE A 175 20.00 10.92 -9.44
CA PHE A 175 18.97 10.78 -8.42
C PHE A 175 18.98 11.99 -7.49
N ALA A 176 17.80 12.46 -7.09
CA ALA A 176 17.70 13.55 -6.13
C ALA A 176 18.10 13.07 -4.74
N PHE A 177 18.90 13.89 -4.06
CA PHE A 177 19.15 13.76 -2.63
C PHE A 177 18.32 14.80 -1.88
N PRO A 178 17.96 14.55 -0.61
CA PRO A 178 17.32 15.56 0.22
C PRO A 178 18.20 16.81 0.32
N THR A 179 17.80 17.90 -0.34
CA THR A 179 18.53 19.17 -0.34
C THR A 179 17.91 20.14 0.67
N GLN A 180 18.75 20.83 1.44
CA GLN A 180 18.32 21.91 2.33
C GLN A 180 18.99 23.22 1.94
N VAL A 181 18.19 24.28 1.81
CA VAL A 181 18.70 25.63 1.59
C VAL A 181 18.97 26.26 2.96
N VAL A 182 20.25 26.37 3.32
CA VAL A 182 20.69 27.07 4.53
C VAL A 182 20.97 28.52 4.15
N SER A 183 20.17 29.45 4.66
CA SER A 183 20.46 30.89 4.55
C SER A 183 21.50 31.26 5.61
N LEU A 184 22.64 31.80 5.18
CA LEU A 184 23.68 32.32 6.06
C LEU A 184 23.55 33.84 6.10
N GLU A 185 23.14 34.39 7.24
CA GLU A 185 23.29 35.82 7.54
C GLU A 185 24.55 35.99 8.42
N ASP A 186 25.48 36.84 7.99
CA ASP A 186 26.72 37.18 8.72
C ASP A 186 27.53 35.98 9.26
N GLY A 187 27.63 34.90 8.48
CA GLY A 187 28.44 33.71 8.85
C GLY A 187 27.86 32.89 10.00
N ARG A 188 26.62 33.14 10.43
CA ARG A 188 25.90 32.32 11.42
C ARG A 188 24.82 31.51 10.74
N LEU A 189 24.71 30.23 11.14
CA LEU A 189 23.60 29.36 10.74
C LEU A 189 22.30 29.92 11.33
N VAL A 190 21.54 30.64 10.52
CA VAL A 190 20.14 30.93 10.84
C VAL A 190 19.39 29.63 10.57
N LYS A 191 18.84 29.00 11.61
CA LYS A 191 17.89 27.91 11.41
C LYS A 191 16.72 28.48 10.63
N ASN A 192 16.69 28.22 9.33
CA ASN A 192 15.48 28.36 8.55
C ASN A 192 14.50 27.36 9.14
N THR A 193 13.58 27.85 9.98
CA THR A 193 12.33 27.16 10.24
C THR A 193 11.73 26.93 8.87
N ALA A 194 11.85 25.69 8.38
CA ALA A 194 11.27 25.30 7.12
C ALA A 194 9.84 25.82 7.13
N ALA A 195 9.54 26.75 6.22
CA ALA A 195 8.18 26.95 5.81
C ALA A 195 7.76 25.61 5.23
N SER A 196 7.20 24.75 6.10
CA SER A 196 6.27 23.72 5.70
C SER A 196 5.15 24.46 5.01
N SER A 197 5.34 24.72 3.72
CA SER A 197 4.25 25.15 2.86
C SER A 197 3.16 24.10 3.08
N PRO A 198 1.96 24.48 3.54
CA PRO A 198 0.88 23.52 3.65
C PRO A 198 0.48 23.18 2.22
N LEU A 199 1.19 22.23 1.60
CA LEU A 199 0.75 21.62 0.37
C LEU A 199 -0.52 20.88 0.73
N MET A 200 -1.63 21.44 0.25
CA MET A 200 -2.97 20.89 0.40
C MET A 200 -2.92 19.38 0.08
N PRO A 201 -3.53 18.51 0.90
CA PRO A 201 -3.77 17.15 0.48
C PRO A 201 -4.65 17.23 -0.78
N TYR A 202 -4.09 16.85 -1.92
CA TYR A 202 -4.92 16.56 -3.08
C TYR A 202 -5.48 15.16 -2.83
N ASP A 203 -6.69 15.09 -2.28
CA ASP A 203 -7.45 13.85 -2.18
C ASP A 203 -7.61 13.28 -3.59
N SER A 204 -6.93 12.16 -3.84
CA SER A 204 -7.01 11.44 -5.10
C SER A 204 -8.34 10.68 -5.21
N CYS A 205 -9.26 11.24 -6.02
CA CYS A 205 -10.46 10.63 -6.64
C CYS A 205 -11.60 10.10 -5.73
N PRO A 206 -12.87 10.12 -6.20
CA PRO A 206 -14.05 10.03 -5.35
C PRO A 206 -14.36 8.58 -4.95
N GLU A 207 -14.43 8.31 -3.65
CA GLU A 207 -15.20 7.18 -3.15
C GLU A 207 -16.70 7.49 -3.29
N THR A 208 -17.38 6.62 -4.00
CA THR A 208 -18.82 6.65 -4.22
C THR A 208 -19.62 6.53 -2.92
N ALA A 209 -20.54 7.48 -2.75
CA ALA A 209 -21.86 7.37 -2.10
C ALA A 209 -21.97 6.96 -0.60
N GLY A 210 -22.49 7.89 0.20
CA GLY A 210 -23.09 7.59 1.51
C GLY A 210 -23.46 8.87 2.27
N GLY A 211 -24.71 9.32 2.16
CA GLY A 211 -25.13 10.66 2.59
C GLY A 211 -25.39 10.86 4.09
N SER A 212 -25.39 12.13 4.49
CA SER A 212 -26.41 12.74 5.37
C SER A 212 -26.14 14.24 5.45
N ALA A 213 -26.91 15.03 4.69
CA ALA A 213 -26.91 16.48 4.79
C ALA A 213 -27.75 16.91 6.01
N THR A 214 -27.11 17.48 7.03
CA THR A 214 -27.79 18.25 8.07
C THR A 214 -27.52 19.73 7.85
N SER A 215 -28.58 20.40 7.42
CA SER A 215 -28.75 21.84 7.27
C SER A 215 -28.36 22.64 8.52
N LYS A 216 -27.54 23.68 8.36
CA LYS A 216 -27.65 24.90 9.18
C LYS A 216 -27.45 26.16 8.33
N THR A 217 -28.57 26.86 8.22
CA THR A 217 -28.85 28.21 7.73
C THR A 217 -27.79 29.23 8.14
N ARG A 218 -27.21 29.94 7.15
CA ARG A 218 -26.50 31.22 7.36
C ARG A 218 -27.52 32.35 7.31
N GLN A 219 -27.68 33.02 8.43
CA GLN A 219 -28.41 34.28 8.58
C GLN A 219 -27.50 35.41 8.09
N ALA A 220 -28.00 36.19 7.14
CA ALA A 220 -27.31 37.32 6.55
C ALA A 220 -27.31 38.52 7.50
N ASP A 221 -26.13 39.06 7.78
CA ASP A 221 -25.94 40.39 8.35
C ASP A 221 -25.35 41.25 7.23
N ASN A 222 -26.16 42.18 6.71
CA ASN A 222 -25.79 43.01 5.57
C ASN A 222 -25.56 44.43 6.07
N GLY A 223 -24.31 44.86 5.96
CA GLY A 223 -23.83 46.17 6.39
C GLY A 223 -24.44 47.32 5.60
N ASP A 224 -24.93 48.27 6.38
CA ASP A 224 -25.06 49.69 6.13
C ASP A 224 -23.95 50.26 5.21
N LYS A 225 -24.35 51.02 4.18
CA LYS A 225 -23.71 52.31 3.80
C LYS A 225 -24.51 53.09 2.74
N ARG A 226 -24.91 54.29 3.17
CA ARG A 226 -24.82 55.61 2.47
C ARG A 226 -25.90 56.02 1.46
N LYS A 227 -26.80 56.87 1.98
CA LYS A 227 -27.11 58.27 1.56
C LYS A 227 -26.76 58.69 0.11
N HIS A 228 -27.78 59.03 -0.68
CA HIS A 228 -28.04 60.40 -1.19
C HIS A 228 -29.34 60.49 -1.99
N SER A 229 -30.13 61.55 -1.73
CA SER A 229 -30.92 62.36 -2.70
C SER A 229 -32.01 61.63 -3.53
N SER A 230 -33.23 62.11 -3.75
CA SER A 230 -33.88 63.42 -3.67
C SER A 230 -35.35 63.24 -4.05
N ARG A 231 -36.19 64.15 -3.53
CA ARG A 231 -37.61 64.42 -3.85
C ARG A 231 -38.66 63.51 -3.23
#